data_AF-A0A951GT11-F1
#
_entry.id   AF-A0A951GT11-F1
#
_cell.length_a   1.000
_cell.length_b   1.000
_cell.length_c   1.000
_cell.angle_alpha   90.00
_cell.angle_beta   90.00
_cell.angle_gamma   90.00
#
_symmetry.space_group_name_H-M   'P 1'
#
loop_
_entity.id
_entity.type
_entity.pdbx_description
1 polymer ?
#
loop_
_entity_poly.entity_id
_entity_poly.type
_entity_poly.pdbx_seq_one_letter_code
_entity_poly.pdbx_strand_id
1 'polypeptide(L)'
;MPLFARAGFAGTTTRELAEAAGISEALLFRHFPSKQSLYREILRLGCEGDPALEKIASLQPSTETLVGMVRFMVRHFVKGCGSEHDELLTRLRLILHSFLEDGEYARELFETMCGRVSPLFEASLAAAIASGEAAPSGGAAANVFWFSQHVAIMIAFAALPGDSSVPYQGSLDEIVETASTFILRGLGMSDTAIAAATRNPQSSLDRPASPDGLASSKSAAD
;
A
#
# COMPACT_ATOMS: atom_id res chain seq x y z
N MET A 1 4.16 15.79 -6.75
CA MET A 1 4.71 14.48 -6.33
C MET A 1 5.84 13.95 -7.22
N PRO A 2 5.74 13.92 -8.57
CA PRO A 2 6.70 13.19 -9.40
C PRO A 2 8.17 13.62 -9.25
N LEU A 3 8.44 14.91 -9.02
CA LEU A 3 9.80 15.43 -8.84
C LEU A 3 10.46 14.91 -7.56
N PHE A 4 9.79 15.03 -6.41
CA PHE A 4 10.28 14.48 -5.14
C PHE A 4 10.40 12.95 -5.18
N ALA A 5 9.47 12.27 -5.85
CA ALA A 5 9.54 10.81 -6.02
C ALA A 5 10.70 10.37 -6.92
N ARG A 6 11.19 11.23 -7.81
CA ARG A 6 12.30 10.93 -8.72
C ARG A 6 13.67 11.27 -8.12
N ALA A 7 13.78 12.39 -7.42
CA ALA A 7 15.06 12.97 -7.00
C ALA A 7 15.21 13.10 -5.47
N GLY A 8 14.22 12.68 -4.68
CA GLY A 8 14.17 12.90 -3.25
C GLY A 8 13.99 14.38 -2.87
N PHE A 9 13.98 14.67 -1.57
CA PHE A 9 13.84 16.03 -1.08
C PHE A 9 15.07 16.87 -1.44
N ALA A 10 16.27 16.32 -1.21
CA ALA A 10 17.53 17.03 -1.44
C ALA A 10 17.78 17.32 -2.93
N GLY A 11 17.46 16.38 -3.82
CA GLY A 11 17.71 16.49 -5.27
C GLY A 11 16.68 17.32 -6.04
N THR A 12 15.61 17.78 -5.38
CA THR A 12 14.57 18.61 -6.01
C THR A 12 14.75 20.09 -5.63
N THR A 13 14.82 20.98 -6.61
CA THR A 13 14.91 22.42 -6.39
C THR A 13 13.53 23.10 -6.46
N THR A 14 13.38 24.23 -5.76
CA THR A 14 12.15 25.04 -5.80
C THR A 14 11.89 25.65 -7.17
N ARG A 15 12.95 25.95 -7.94
CA ARG A 15 12.85 26.36 -9.34
C ARG A 15 12.20 25.29 -10.21
N GLU A 16 12.67 24.04 -10.13
CA GLU A 16 12.09 22.92 -10.88
C GLU A 16 10.62 22.67 -10.49
N LEU A 17 10.29 22.81 -9.20
CA LEU A 17 8.93 22.68 -8.71
C LEU A 17 8.01 23.78 -9.28
N ALA A 18 8.48 25.03 -9.29
CA ALA A 18 7.72 26.16 -9.84
C ALA A 18 7.53 26.03 -11.36
N GLU A 19 8.59 25.65 -12.07
CA GLU A 19 8.57 25.41 -13.51
C GLU A 19 7.61 24.28 -13.89
N ALA A 20 7.67 23.15 -13.18
CA ALA A 20 6.75 22.02 -13.41
C ALA A 20 5.28 22.36 -13.09
N ALA A 21 5.05 23.30 -12.17
CA ALA A 21 3.71 23.81 -11.84
C ALA A 21 3.25 24.97 -12.75
N GLY A 22 4.09 25.46 -13.66
CA GLY A 22 3.76 26.57 -14.55
C GLY A 22 3.59 27.91 -13.81
N ILE A 23 4.23 28.08 -12.65
CA ILE A 23 4.14 29.29 -11.82
C ILE A 23 5.53 29.89 -11.55
N SER A 24 5.56 31.13 -11.06
CA SER A 24 6.81 31.73 -10.59
C SER A 24 7.22 31.16 -9.23
N GLU A 25 8.52 31.12 -8.97
CA GLU A 25 9.05 30.70 -7.67
C GLU A 25 8.57 31.62 -6.53
N ALA A 26 8.39 32.91 -6.81
CA ALA A 26 7.80 33.87 -5.87
C ALA A 26 6.34 33.52 -5.52
N LEU A 27 5.53 33.08 -6.49
CA LEU A 27 4.16 32.63 -6.24
C LEU A 27 4.15 31.33 -5.44
N LEU A 28 5.07 30.40 -5.73
CA LEU A 28 5.23 29.17 -4.95
C LEU A 28 5.52 29.49 -3.47
N PHE A 29 6.49 30.37 -3.18
CA PHE A 29 6.84 30.75 -1.80
C PHE A 29 5.75 31.55 -1.08
N ARG A 30 4.89 32.25 -1.82
CA ARG A 30 3.72 32.93 -1.24
C ARG A 30 2.72 31.93 -0.64
N HIS A 31 2.58 30.74 -1.24
CA HIS A 31 1.71 29.68 -0.73
C HIS A 31 2.44 28.74 0.25
N PHE A 32 3.71 28.45 -0.02
CA PHE A 32 4.52 27.53 0.77
C PHE A 32 5.82 28.21 1.20
N PRO A 33 5.91 28.74 2.43
CA PRO A 33 7.05 29.55 2.88
C PRO A 33 8.42 28.87 2.76
N SER A 34 8.46 27.54 2.65
CA SER A 34 9.69 26.79 2.42
C SER A 34 9.46 25.54 1.56
N LYS A 35 10.53 25.01 0.95
CA LYS A 35 10.50 23.69 0.27
C LYS A 35 10.01 22.59 1.22
N GLN A 36 10.33 22.68 2.51
CA GLN A 36 9.87 21.76 3.54
C GLN A 36 8.36 21.86 3.76
N SER A 37 7.78 23.06 3.81
CA SER A 37 6.32 23.21 3.92
C SER A 37 5.57 22.66 2.71
N LEU A 38 6.11 22.86 1.50
CA LEU A 38 5.56 22.28 0.27
C LEU A 38 5.68 20.76 0.28
N TYR A 39 6.83 20.23 0.69
CA TYR A 39 7.06 18.81 0.82
C TYR A 39 6.03 18.21 1.78
N ARG A 40 5.93 18.72 3.01
CA ARG A 40 4.94 18.27 4.00
C ARG A 40 3.50 18.29 3.50
N GLU A 41 3.07 19.33 2.79
CA GLU A 41 1.70 19.36 2.26
C GLU A 41 1.47 18.31 1.16
N ILE A 42 2.48 18.09 0.30
CA ILE A 42 2.43 17.00 -0.69
C ILE A 42 2.37 15.64 0.00
N LEU A 43 3.15 15.46 1.05
CA LEU A 43 3.15 14.23 1.84
C LEU A 43 1.77 13.98 2.48
N ARG A 44 1.18 15.01 3.10
CA ARG A 44 -0.16 14.98 3.70
C ARG A 44 -1.23 14.53 2.69
N LEU A 45 -1.25 15.13 1.50
CA LEU A 45 -2.16 14.75 0.41
C LEU A 45 -1.95 13.30 -0.07
N GLY A 46 -0.72 12.80 -0.02
CA GLY A 46 -0.40 11.41 -0.38
C GLY A 46 -0.88 10.37 0.64
N CYS A 47 -1.19 10.79 1.87
CA CYS A 47 -1.72 9.95 2.94
C CYS A 47 -3.27 9.92 2.96
N GLU A 48 -3.94 10.80 2.20
CA GLU A 48 -5.40 10.89 2.19
C GLU A 48 -6.05 9.80 1.33
N GLY A 49 -6.83 8.93 1.99
CA GLY A 49 -7.97 8.22 1.38
C GLY A 49 -7.68 7.26 0.23
N ASP A 50 -6.95 6.17 0.45
CA ASP A 50 -7.05 5.00 -0.45
C ASP A 50 -8.45 4.34 -0.23
N PRO A 51 -9.35 4.39 -1.23
CA PRO A 51 -10.71 3.84 -1.09
C PRO A 51 -10.73 2.34 -0.83
N ALA A 52 -9.68 1.61 -1.25
CA ALA A 52 -9.57 0.20 -0.97
C ALA A 52 -9.37 -0.08 0.52
N LEU A 53 -8.65 0.79 1.23
CA LEU A 53 -8.45 0.68 2.67
C LEU A 53 -9.72 0.98 3.46
N GLU A 54 -10.56 1.90 2.98
CA GLU A 54 -11.89 2.17 3.58
C GLU A 54 -12.81 0.96 3.47
N LYS A 55 -12.84 0.33 2.28
CA LYS A 55 -13.60 -0.88 2.06
C LYS A 55 -13.12 -2.02 2.97
N ILE A 56 -11.81 -2.20 3.11
CA ILE A 56 -11.22 -3.21 4.00
C ILE A 56 -11.65 -2.96 5.44
N ALA A 57 -11.48 -1.74 5.95
CA ALA A 57 -11.81 -1.38 7.33
C ALA A 57 -13.30 -1.63 7.71
N SER A 58 -14.20 -1.73 6.73
CA SER A 58 -15.63 -2.00 6.93
C SER A 58 -15.98 -3.49 7.10
N LEU A 59 -15.05 -4.41 6.82
CA LEU A 59 -15.30 -5.85 6.88
C LEU A 59 -15.42 -6.36 8.33
N GLN A 60 -16.11 -7.49 8.50
CA GLN A 60 -16.17 -8.17 9.79
C GLN A 60 -14.91 -9.01 10.01
N PRO A 61 -14.37 -9.07 11.24
CA PRO A 61 -13.20 -9.89 11.53
C PRO A 61 -13.49 -11.38 11.36
N SER A 62 -12.66 -12.09 10.59
CA SER A 62 -12.72 -13.55 10.43
C SER A 62 -11.41 -14.08 9.84
N THR A 63 -11.23 -15.40 9.82
CA THR A 63 -10.11 -16.06 9.13
C THR A 63 -10.09 -15.71 7.64
N GLU A 64 -11.26 -15.67 7.00
CA GLU A 64 -11.40 -15.28 5.59
C GLU A 64 -11.02 -13.81 5.37
N THR A 65 -11.42 -12.92 6.29
CA THR A 65 -11.02 -11.51 6.23
C THR A 65 -9.50 -11.37 6.36
N LEU A 66 -8.85 -12.09 7.27
CA LEU A 66 -7.39 -12.07 7.40
C LEU A 66 -6.70 -12.51 6.11
N VAL A 67 -7.13 -13.65 5.55
CA VAL A 67 -6.58 -14.19 4.29
C VAL A 67 -6.82 -13.22 3.13
N GLY A 68 -8.02 -12.65 3.05
CA GLY A 68 -8.37 -11.66 2.04
C GLY A 68 -7.53 -10.39 2.15
N MET A 69 -7.29 -9.87 3.36
CA MET A 69 -6.45 -8.71 3.62
C MET A 69 -5.01 -8.93 3.16
N VAL A 70 -4.41 -10.07 3.50
CA VAL A 70 -3.02 -10.38 3.10
C VAL A 70 -2.90 -10.51 1.59
N ARG A 71 -3.80 -11.27 0.95
CA ARG A 71 -3.79 -11.45 -0.51
C ARG A 71 -4.00 -10.13 -1.25
N PHE A 72 -4.96 -9.33 -0.78
CA PHE A 72 -5.21 -7.99 -1.32
C PHE A 72 -3.97 -7.11 -1.20
N MET A 73 -3.35 -7.04 -0.02
CA MET A 73 -2.16 -6.23 0.22
C MET A 73 -1.00 -6.65 -0.70
N VAL A 74 -0.70 -7.95 -0.79
CA VAL A 74 0.37 -8.44 -1.66
C VAL A 74 0.07 -8.12 -3.12
N ARG A 75 -1.15 -8.38 -3.60
CA ARG A 75 -1.53 -8.06 -4.99
C ARG A 75 -1.43 -6.56 -5.28
N HIS A 76 -1.90 -5.73 -4.36
CA HIS A 76 -1.87 -4.27 -4.50
C HIS A 76 -0.44 -3.78 -4.72
N PHE A 77 0.52 -4.23 -3.90
CA PHE A 77 1.92 -3.83 -4.01
C PHE A 77 2.65 -4.45 -5.21
N VAL A 78 2.39 -5.72 -5.51
CA VAL A 78 3.21 -6.49 -6.47
C VAL A 78 2.67 -6.44 -7.91
N LYS A 79 1.35 -6.45 -8.11
CA LYS A 79 0.74 -6.66 -9.43
C LYS A 79 0.01 -5.44 -10.00
N GLY A 80 -0.30 -4.41 -9.20
CA GLY A 80 -1.19 -3.30 -9.58
C GLY A 80 -1.07 -2.85 -11.05
N CYS A 81 -2.18 -2.43 -11.67
CA CYS A 81 -2.20 -2.06 -13.08
C CYS A 81 -2.75 -0.63 -13.32
N GLY A 82 -2.31 -0.01 -14.41
CA GLY A 82 -2.81 1.30 -14.83
C GLY A 82 -2.33 2.46 -13.96
N SER A 83 -3.07 3.57 -14.00
CA SER A 83 -2.69 4.83 -13.34
C SER A 83 -2.56 4.71 -11.82
N GLU A 84 -3.37 3.86 -11.19
CA GLU A 84 -3.28 3.60 -9.74
C GLU A 84 -1.93 3.00 -9.36
N HIS A 85 -1.35 2.17 -10.24
CA HIS A 85 -0.03 1.58 -10.02
C HIS A 85 1.08 2.61 -10.17
N ASP A 86 1.02 3.50 -11.16
CA ASP A 86 2.01 4.57 -11.32
C ASP A 86 2.02 5.53 -10.12
N GLU A 87 0.85 5.85 -9.58
CA GLU A 87 0.71 6.62 -8.34
C GLU A 87 1.27 5.86 -7.12
N LEU A 88 1.01 4.55 -7.02
CA LEU A 88 1.59 3.72 -5.98
C LEU A 88 3.13 3.71 -6.07
N LEU A 89 3.70 3.49 -7.25
CA LEU A 89 5.16 3.52 -7.44
C LEU A 89 5.75 4.90 -7.10
N THR A 90 5.03 5.99 -7.38
CA THR A 90 5.40 7.35 -6.97
C THR A 90 5.44 7.46 -5.44
N ARG A 91 4.40 6.98 -4.75
CA ARG A 91 4.34 6.94 -3.28
C ARG A 91 5.45 6.06 -2.69
N LEU A 92 5.69 4.89 -3.26
CA LEU A 92 6.75 3.97 -2.82
C LEU A 92 8.14 4.61 -2.89
N ARG A 93 8.46 5.37 -3.96
CA ARG A 93 9.73 6.10 -4.02
C ARG A 93 9.84 7.18 -2.95
N LEU A 94 8.75 7.91 -2.67
CA LEU A 94 8.73 8.89 -1.58
C LEU A 94 8.96 8.25 -0.21
N ILE A 95 8.35 7.09 0.06
CA ILE A 95 8.59 6.33 1.30
C ILE A 95 10.07 5.94 1.40
N LEU A 96 10.64 5.39 0.32
CA LEU A 96 12.03 4.97 0.31
C LEU A 96 12.99 6.15 0.53
N HIS A 97 12.73 7.30 -0.10
CA HIS A 97 13.49 8.53 0.17
C HIS A 97 13.34 8.97 1.63
N SER A 98 12.13 8.92 2.18
CA SER A 98 11.88 9.29 3.58
C SER A 98 12.65 8.40 4.56
N PHE A 99 12.77 7.10 4.30
CA PHE A 99 13.61 6.20 5.12
C PHE A 99 15.09 6.56 5.12
N LEU A 100 15.57 7.20 4.05
CA LEU A 100 16.96 7.64 3.92
C LEU A 100 17.19 9.07 4.44
N GLU A 101 16.12 9.78 4.81
CA GLU A 101 16.13 11.16 5.30
C GLU A 101 15.70 11.20 6.79
N ASP A 102 14.70 12.00 7.17
CA ASP A 102 14.22 12.15 8.56
C ASP A 102 13.09 11.20 8.98
N GLY A 103 12.55 10.44 8.01
CA GLY A 103 11.44 9.53 8.21
C GLY A 103 10.09 10.18 8.53
N GLU A 104 9.94 11.52 8.46
CA GLU A 104 8.66 12.18 8.81
C GLU A 104 7.50 11.66 7.95
N TYR A 105 7.70 11.58 6.63
CA TYR A 105 6.66 11.07 5.73
C TYR A 105 6.28 9.63 6.03
N ALA A 106 7.28 8.74 6.10
CA ALA A 106 7.04 7.33 6.33
C ALA A 106 6.32 7.12 7.66
N ARG A 107 6.71 7.86 8.71
CA ARG A 107 6.06 7.82 10.02
C ARG A 107 4.59 8.25 9.95
N GLU A 108 4.30 9.40 9.36
CA GLU A 108 2.92 9.91 9.24
C GLU A 108 2.03 8.97 8.42
N LEU A 109 2.55 8.45 7.30
CA LEU A 109 1.85 7.48 6.47
C LEU A 109 1.56 6.20 7.24
N PHE A 110 2.57 5.62 7.89
CA PHE A 110 2.40 4.36 8.62
C PHE A 110 1.53 4.52 9.86
N GLU A 111 1.59 5.63 10.58
CA GLU A 111 0.67 5.93 11.69
C GLU A 111 -0.79 6.00 11.19
N THR A 112 -1.02 6.67 10.07
CA THR A 112 -2.35 6.75 9.43
C THR A 112 -2.86 5.37 8.99
N MET A 113 -2.00 4.57 8.36
CA MET A 113 -2.32 3.20 7.93
C MET A 113 -2.60 2.28 9.12
N CYS A 114 -1.77 2.39 10.16
CA CYS A 114 -1.91 1.63 11.40
C CYS A 114 -3.27 1.86 12.05
N GLY A 115 -3.68 3.13 12.19
CA GLY A 115 -4.95 3.51 12.79
C GLY A 115 -6.18 2.99 12.02
N ARG A 116 -6.06 2.72 10.72
CA ARG A 116 -7.17 2.30 9.85
C ARG A 116 -7.27 0.79 9.66
N VAL A 117 -6.13 0.12 9.51
CA VAL A 117 -6.08 -1.29 9.04
C VAL A 117 -5.68 -2.26 10.15
N SER A 118 -4.81 -1.85 11.08
CA SER A 118 -4.30 -2.72 12.14
C SER A 118 -5.42 -3.30 13.02
N PRO A 119 -6.46 -2.53 13.45
CA PRO A 119 -7.50 -3.07 14.32
C PRO A 119 -8.26 -4.25 13.72
N LEU A 120 -8.61 -4.17 12.43
CA LEU A 120 -9.29 -5.27 11.73
C LEU A 120 -8.37 -6.46 11.54
N PHE A 121 -7.11 -6.23 11.19
CA PHE A 121 -6.11 -7.29 11.05
C PHE A 121 -5.92 -8.06 12.36
N GLU A 122 -5.73 -7.33 13.46
CA GLU A 122 -5.56 -7.89 14.80
C GLU A 122 -6.80 -8.67 15.25
N ALA A 123 -8.00 -8.13 15.04
CA ALA A 123 -9.24 -8.82 15.36
C ALA A 123 -9.43 -10.09 14.51
N SER A 124 -9.06 -10.06 13.23
CA SER A 124 -9.17 -11.21 12.32
C SER A 124 -8.14 -12.30 12.66
N LEU A 125 -6.93 -11.91 13.04
CA LEU A 125 -5.91 -12.83 13.55
C LEU A 125 -6.34 -13.48 14.88
N ALA A 126 -6.91 -12.69 15.79
CA ALA A 126 -7.45 -13.21 17.04
C ALA A 126 -8.59 -14.21 16.79
N ALA A 127 -9.48 -13.95 15.83
CA ALA A 127 -10.54 -14.87 15.43
C ALA A 127 -9.98 -16.20 14.90
N ALA A 128 -8.97 -16.14 14.02
CA ALA A 128 -8.30 -17.33 13.49
C ALA A 128 -7.57 -18.14 14.58
N ILE A 129 -7.01 -17.48 15.59
CA ILE A 129 -6.40 -18.17 16.74
C ILE A 129 -7.48 -18.83 17.60
N ALA A 130 -8.59 -18.14 17.86
CA ALA A 130 -9.69 -18.65 18.67
C ALA A 130 -10.39 -19.86 18.02
N SER A 131 -10.45 -19.92 16.68
CA SER A 131 -10.96 -21.07 15.94
C SER A 131 -9.96 -22.23 15.79
N GLY A 132 -8.70 -22.04 16.22
CA GLY A 132 -7.62 -23.02 16.06
C GLY A 132 -7.06 -23.11 14.65
N GLU A 133 -7.39 -22.17 13.77
CA GLU A 133 -6.93 -22.10 12.38
C GLU A 133 -5.53 -21.47 12.25
N ALA A 134 -5.14 -20.68 13.25
CA ALA A 134 -3.82 -20.09 13.41
C ALA A 134 -3.23 -20.38 14.79
N ALA A 135 -1.92 -20.63 14.85
CA ALA A 135 -1.18 -20.68 16.11
C ALA A 135 -0.89 -19.27 16.63
N PRO A 136 -0.83 -19.05 17.97
CA PRO A 136 -0.39 -17.78 18.53
C PRO A 136 1.03 -17.44 18.07
N SER A 137 1.22 -16.23 17.54
CA SER A 137 2.56 -15.70 17.27
C SER A 137 3.20 -15.25 18.59
N GLY A 138 4.48 -15.55 18.80
CA GLY A 138 5.22 -15.24 20.03
C GLY A 138 5.53 -13.75 20.26
N GLY A 139 4.70 -12.82 19.80
CA GLY A 139 4.95 -11.37 19.84
C GLY A 139 3.68 -10.52 19.64
N ALA A 140 3.85 -9.20 19.57
CA ALA A 140 2.73 -8.27 19.37
C ALA A 140 2.10 -8.43 17.97
N ALA A 141 0.78 -8.54 17.89
CA ALA A 141 0.05 -8.68 16.62
C ALA A 141 0.33 -7.54 15.63
N ALA A 142 0.52 -6.31 16.14
CA ALA A 142 0.94 -5.16 15.35
C ALA A 142 2.30 -5.39 14.63
N ASN A 143 3.27 -6.04 15.28
CA ASN A 143 4.56 -6.32 14.63
C ASN A 143 4.38 -7.32 13.48
N VAL A 144 3.49 -8.29 13.66
CA VAL A 144 3.20 -9.30 12.63
C VAL A 144 2.51 -8.66 11.42
N PHE A 145 1.62 -7.69 11.62
CA PHE A 145 1.08 -6.85 10.54
C PHE A 145 2.21 -6.15 9.77
N TRP A 146 3.14 -5.49 10.47
CA TRP A 146 4.26 -4.79 9.83
C TRP A 146 5.20 -5.73 9.08
N PHE A 147 5.50 -6.91 9.62
CA PHE A 147 6.30 -7.92 8.89
C PHE A 147 5.62 -8.35 7.60
N SER A 148 4.30 -8.55 7.63
CA SER A 148 3.50 -8.88 6.45
C SER A 148 3.61 -7.78 5.39
N GLN A 149 3.49 -6.52 5.80
CA GLN A 149 3.61 -5.37 4.93
C GLN A 149 5.03 -5.18 4.38
N HIS A 150 6.06 -5.42 5.20
CA HIS A 150 7.47 -5.36 4.78
C HIS A 150 7.80 -6.38 3.69
N VAL A 151 7.27 -7.60 3.76
CA VAL A 151 7.47 -8.59 2.68
C VAL A 151 6.87 -8.08 1.37
N ALA A 152 5.62 -7.62 1.39
CA ALA A 152 4.95 -7.12 0.19
C ALA A 152 5.64 -5.88 -0.40
N ILE A 153 5.98 -4.90 0.43
CA ILE A 153 6.61 -3.65 -0.04
C ILE A 153 8.02 -3.86 -0.54
N MET A 154 8.80 -4.79 0.04
CA MET A 154 10.15 -5.08 -0.43
C MET A 154 10.15 -5.73 -1.82
N ILE A 155 9.14 -6.56 -2.14
CA ILE A 155 8.96 -7.08 -3.50
C ILE A 155 8.70 -5.91 -4.47
N ALA A 156 7.82 -4.97 -4.09
CA ALA A 156 7.50 -3.80 -4.92
C ALA A 156 8.70 -2.84 -5.06
N PHE A 157 9.48 -2.63 -4.00
CA PHE A 157 10.70 -1.83 -4.05
C PHE A 157 11.74 -2.41 -4.98
N ALA A 158 11.88 -3.74 -5.00
CA ALA A 158 12.78 -4.40 -5.94
C ALA A 158 12.39 -4.12 -7.41
N ALA A 159 11.12 -3.88 -7.70
CA ALA A 159 10.59 -3.57 -9.03
C ALA A 159 10.60 -2.07 -9.40
N LEU A 160 10.93 -1.16 -8.47
CA LEU A 160 10.94 0.29 -8.73
C LEU A 160 11.77 0.76 -9.94
N PRO A 161 12.90 0.12 -10.31
CA PRO A 161 13.65 0.51 -11.50
C PRO A 161 12.94 0.22 -12.84
N GLY A 162 11.83 -0.51 -12.83
CA GLY A 162 11.08 -0.95 -14.02
C GLY A 162 11.17 -2.47 -14.22
N ASP A 163 12.36 -3.04 -13.99
CA ASP A 163 12.57 -4.47 -13.85
C ASP A 163 12.86 -4.82 -12.39
N SER A 164 12.51 -6.03 -11.96
CA SER A 164 12.84 -6.51 -10.61
C SER A 164 14.36 -6.66 -10.45
N SER A 165 14.91 -6.00 -9.44
CA SER A 165 16.31 -6.14 -9.02
C SER A 165 16.58 -7.46 -8.32
N VAL A 166 15.53 -8.18 -7.93
CA VAL A 166 15.59 -9.52 -7.34
C VAL A 166 15.16 -10.54 -8.41
N PRO A 167 15.91 -11.64 -8.61
CA PRO A 167 15.62 -12.65 -9.63
C PRO A 167 14.47 -13.57 -9.18
N TYR A 168 13.27 -13.02 -8.99
CA TYR A 168 12.07 -13.81 -8.76
C TYR A 168 11.78 -14.71 -9.96
N GLN A 169 11.38 -15.94 -9.68
CA GLN A 169 10.98 -16.91 -10.71
C GLN A 169 9.46 -16.95 -10.82
N GLY A 170 8.98 -17.25 -12.03
CA GLY A 170 7.55 -17.34 -12.33
C GLY A 170 6.92 -15.99 -12.71
N SER A 171 5.62 -16.05 -12.93
CA SER A 171 4.75 -14.91 -13.22
C SER A 171 4.46 -14.06 -11.97
N LEU A 172 4.01 -12.82 -12.16
CA LEU A 172 3.57 -11.97 -11.05
C LEU A 172 2.44 -12.60 -10.24
N ASP A 173 1.56 -13.37 -10.87
CA ASP A 173 0.50 -14.09 -10.17
C ASP A 173 1.06 -15.18 -9.24
N GLU A 174 2.04 -15.96 -9.72
CA GLU A 174 2.73 -16.96 -8.89
C GLU A 174 3.49 -16.32 -7.72
N ILE A 175 4.09 -15.15 -7.93
CA ILE A 175 4.76 -14.38 -6.87
C ILE A 175 3.74 -13.90 -5.83
N VAL A 176 2.60 -13.35 -6.27
CA VAL A 176 1.53 -12.89 -5.37
C VAL A 176 0.99 -14.04 -4.52
N GLU A 177 0.72 -15.19 -5.13
CA GLU A 177 0.25 -16.37 -4.42
C GLU A 177 1.29 -16.86 -3.41
N THR A 178 2.54 -17.02 -3.85
CA THR A 178 3.63 -17.54 -3.00
C THR A 178 3.93 -16.61 -1.83
N ALA A 179 4.01 -15.30 -2.07
CA ALA A 179 4.23 -14.31 -1.02
C ALA A 179 3.04 -14.25 -0.05
N SER A 180 1.81 -14.36 -0.53
CA SER A 180 0.62 -14.44 0.33
C SER A 180 0.67 -15.66 1.24
N THR A 181 0.94 -16.85 0.70
CA THR A 181 1.08 -18.08 1.49
C THR A 181 2.24 -17.99 2.48
N PHE A 182 3.38 -17.42 2.09
CA PHE A 182 4.53 -17.21 2.96
C PHE A 182 4.16 -16.34 4.17
N ILE A 183 3.49 -15.21 3.92
CA ILE A 183 3.02 -14.31 4.98
C ILE A 183 2.03 -15.03 5.90
N LEU A 184 0.99 -15.66 5.35
CA LEU A 184 -0.06 -16.35 6.13
C LEU A 184 0.52 -17.46 7.02
N ARG A 185 1.51 -18.22 6.53
CA ARG A 185 2.25 -19.19 7.35
C ARG A 185 3.06 -18.51 8.45
N GLY A 186 3.67 -17.36 8.16
CA GLY A 186 4.33 -16.51 9.16
C GLY A 186 3.37 -15.97 10.24
N LEU A 187 2.09 -15.81 9.92
CA LEU A 187 1.02 -15.49 10.90
C LEU A 187 0.64 -16.68 11.78
N GLY A 188 1.17 -17.88 11.50
CA GLY A 188 0.82 -19.12 12.20
C GLY A 188 -0.35 -19.88 11.59
N MET A 189 -0.85 -19.50 10.41
CA MET A 189 -1.97 -20.20 9.79
C MET A 189 -1.58 -21.59 9.27
N SER A 190 -2.49 -22.55 9.42
CA SER A 190 -2.35 -23.87 8.82
C SER A 190 -2.62 -23.87 7.31
N ASP A 191 -1.95 -24.75 6.57
CA ASP A 191 -2.18 -24.91 5.12
C ASP A 191 -3.63 -25.27 4.80
N THR A 192 -4.29 -26.03 5.69
CA THR A 192 -5.71 -26.38 5.58
C THR A 192 -6.62 -25.16 5.68
N ALA A 193 -6.35 -24.25 6.63
CA ALA A 193 -7.13 -23.02 6.82
C ALA A 193 -6.92 -22.05 5.64
N ILE A 194 -5.68 -21.87 5.20
CA ILE A 194 -5.35 -21.05 4.02
C ILE A 194 -6.10 -21.56 2.79
N ALA A 195 -6.06 -22.87 2.54
CA ALA A 195 -6.72 -23.47 1.40
C ALA A 195 -8.26 -23.38 1.49
N ALA A 196 -8.83 -23.49 2.69
CA ALA A 196 -10.28 -23.35 2.90
C ALA A 196 -10.76 -21.93 2.63
N ALA A 197 -10.08 -20.92 3.19
CA ALA A 197 -10.40 -19.51 2.99
C ALA A 197 -10.25 -19.08 1.52
N THR A 198 -9.25 -19.61 0.80
CA THR A 198 -9.02 -19.29 -0.62
C THR A 198 -10.11 -19.87 -1.55
N ARG A 199 -10.77 -20.97 -1.15
CA ARG A 199 -11.85 -21.59 -1.93
C ARG A 199 -13.21 -20.90 -1.75
N ASN A 200 -13.38 -20.03 -0.76
CA ASN A 200 -14.65 -19.38 -0.49
C ASN A 200 -14.75 -18.06 -1.30
N PRO A 201 -15.60 -17.99 -2.35
CA PRO A 201 -15.68 -16.82 -3.23
C PRO A 201 -16.33 -15.58 -2.59
N GLN A 202 -16.63 -15.61 -1.29
CA GLN A 202 -17.13 -14.47 -0.51
C GLN A 202 -16.03 -13.47 -0.08
N SER A 203 -14.76 -13.74 -0.40
CA SER A 203 -13.67 -12.76 -0.33
C SER A 203 -13.97 -11.56 -1.25
N SER A 204 -14.66 -10.55 -0.71
CA SER A 204 -15.08 -9.34 -1.42
C SER A 204 -13.91 -8.46 -1.91
N LEU A 205 -12.68 -8.83 -1.55
CA LEU A 205 -11.41 -8.18 -1.87
C LEU A 205 -10.69 -8.81 -3.08
N ASP A 206 -11.06 -10.03 -3.49
CA ASP A 206 -10.40 -10.73 -4.63
C ASP A 206 -11.00 -10.37 -6.00
N ARG A 207 -12.10 -9.62 -6.06
CA ARG A 207 -12.65 -9.14 -7.35
C ARG A 207 -11.79 -7.99 -7.88
N PRO A 208 -11.27 -8.06 -9.12
CA PRO A 208 -10.72 -6.88 -9.77
C PRO A 208 -11.81 -5.80 -9.82
N ALA A 209 -11.43 -4.53 -9.60
CA ALA A 209 -12.32 -3.43 -9.88
C ALA A 209 -12.74 -3.52 -11.36
N SER A 210 -14.05 -3.63 -11.62
CA SER A 210 -14.55 -3.68 -12.99
C SER A 210 -14.09 -2.43 -13.75
N PRO A 211 -13.57 -2.54 -14.98
CA PRO A 211 -13.11 -1.40 -15.76
C PRO A 211 -14.23 -0.41 -16.16
N ASP A 212 -15.50 -0.77 -15.95
CA ASP A 212 -16.66 -0.03 -16.45
C ASP A 212 -17.13 1.16 -15.58
N GLY A 213 -16.42 1.49 -14.49
CA GLY A 213 -16.82 2.57 -13.57
C GLY A 213 -16.46 3.99 -14.01
N LEU A 214 -15.56 4.16 -14.99
CA LEU A 214 -14.99 5.47 -15.36
C LEU A 214 -15.52 6.07 -16.67
N ALA A 215 -16.45 5.40 -17.36
CA ALA A 215 -16.94 5.83 -18.68
C ALA A 215 -18.29 6.59 -18.67
N SER A 216 -18.90 6.84 -17.51
CA SER A 216 -20.27 7.37 -17.43
C SER A 216 -20.37 8.71 -16.69
N SER A 217 -19.60 9.73 -17.09
CA SER A 217 -19.87 11.12 -16.67
C SER A 217 -19.35 12.20 -17.63
N LYS A 218 -19.23 11.91 -18.93
CA LYS A 218 -19.06 12.93 -19.97
C LYS A 218 -19.99 12.68 -21.15
N SER A 219 -21.28 13.01 -20.98
CA SER A 219 -22.19 13.34 -22.09
C SER A 219 -23.53 13.81 -21.56
N ALA A 220 -23.76 15.13 -21.60
CA ALA A 220 -25.02 15.90 -21.55
C ALA A 220 -24.77 17.15 -20.69
N ALA A 221 -24.98 18.39 -21.14
CA ALA A 221 -25.55 18.88 -22.38
C ALA A 221 -25.02 20.30 -22.63
N ASP A 222 -25.12 20.68 -23.90
CA ASP A 222 -24.96 22.02 -24.45
C ASP A 222 -25.76 23.12 -23.72
#